data_AF-A0A0H3W9A1-F1
#
_entry.id   AF-A0A0H3W9A1-F1
#
_cell.length_a   1.000
_cell.length_b   1.000
_cell.length_c   1.000
_cell.angle_alpha   90.00
_cell.angle_beta   90.00
_cell.angle_gamma   90.00
#
_symmetry.space_group_name_H-M   'P 1'
#
loop_
_entity.id
_entity.type
_entity.pdbx_description
1 polymer ?
#
loop_
_entity_poly.entity_id
_entity_poly.type
_entity_poly.pdbx_seq_one_letter_code
_entity_poly.pdbx_strand_id
1 'polypeptide(L)'
;EKDLDQLVEMANYYALSHQQKSRAFYRIQATRMMTGAGNILKKHAAEQAKRSTSLHEVQLEEPEDFISKVYFDPCSYQCLENCGAVLLTVVRKGGDVSKTVYVDYKTEDGSANAGADYEFTEGTIVLKSGETQKEFSIGIIDDDIFEEDEHFFVRLSNLR
;
A
#
# COMPACT_ATOMS: atom_id res chain seq x y z
N GLU A 1 -3.42 23.13 -10.43
CA GLU A 1 -2.14 22.85 -9.72
C GLU A 1 -1.62 24.08 -8.97
N LYS A 2 -1.24 25.18 -9.64
CA LYS A 2 -0.72 26.40 -8.97
C LYS A 2 -1.59 26.96 -7.83
N ASP A 3 -2.91 26.79 -7.91
CA ASP A 3 -3.87 27.27 -6.92
C ASP A 3 -3.88 26.41 -5.63
N LEU A 4 -3.64 25.09 -5.78
CA LEU A 4 -3.58 24.16 -4.65
C LEU A 4 -2.27 24.34 -3.85
N ASP A 5 -1.15 24.51 -4.55
CA ASP A 5 0.15 24.74 -3.91
C ASP A 5 0.17 26.03 -3.10
N GLN A 6 -0.46 27.09 -3.63
CA GLN A 6 -0.60 28.36 -2.94
C GLN A 6 -1.46 28.25 -1.67
N LEU A 7 -2.54 27.46 -1.73
CA LEU A 7 -3.38 27.16 -0.57
C LEU A 7 -2.63 26.36 0.50
N VAL A 8 -1.83 25.36 0.09
CA VAL A 8 -0.98 24.57 0.99
C VAL A 8 0.09 25.43 1.67
N GLU A 9 0.75 26.32 0.92
CA GLU A 9 1.71 27.27 1.49
C GLU A 9 1.05 28.20 2.52
N MET A 10 -0.13 28.71 2.20
CA MET A 10 -0.89 29.59 3.10
C MET A 10 -1.31 28.86 4.38
N ALA A 11 -1.78 27.62 4.27
CA ALA A 11 -2.16 26.79 5.41
C ALA A 11 -0.95 26.47 6.31
N ASN A 12 0.19 26.12 5.73
CA ASN A 12 1.43 25.85 6.46
C ASN A 12 1.95 27.09 7.20
N TYR A 13 1.95 28.25 6.54
CA TYR A 13 2.33 29.51 7.18
C TYR A 13 1.36 29.89 8.31
N TYR A 14 0.06 29.67 8.11
CA TYR A 14 -0.97 29.93 9.12
C TYR A 14 -0.76 29.03 10.36
N ALA A 15 -0.55 27.73 10.17
CA ALA A 15 -0.26 26.79 11.25
C ALA A 15 1.00 27.18 12.02
N LEU A 16 2.08 27.55 11.32
CA LEU A 16 3.32 27.98 11.92
C LEU A 16 3.19 29.32 12.65
N SER A 17 2.33 30.24 12.23
CA SER A 17 2.16 31.54 12.89
C SER A 17 1.35 31.47 14.18
N HIS A 18 0.38 30.55 14.26
CA HIS A 18 -0.52 30.41 15.42
C HIS A 18 0.03 29.53 16.56
N GLN A 19 1.14 28.83 16.34
CA GLN A 19 1.81 28.07 17.39
C GLN A 19 2.48 28.99 18.43
N GLN A 20 2.53 28.54 19.69
CA GLN A 20 3.27 29.22 20.75
C GLN A 20 4.76 29.33 20.39
N LYS A 21 5.35 30.52 20.56
CA LYS A 21 6.74 30.82 20.20
C LYS A 21 7.58 31.14 21.42
N SER A 22 8.84 30.69 21.39
CA SER A 22 9.81 30.97 22.46
C SER A 22 10.31 32.41 22.40
N ARG A 23 10.83 32.95 23.53
CA ARG A 23 11.48 34.28 23.55
C ARG A 23 12.65 34.37 22.56
N ALA A 24 13.39 33.28 22.38
CA ALA A 24 14.50 33.22 21.42
C ALA A 24 14.01 33.46 19.99
N PHE A 25 12.86 32.90 19.62
CA PHE A 25 12.27 33.10 18.30
C PHE A 25 12.05 34.59 17.99
N TYR A 26 11.45 35.36 18.90
CA TYR A 26 11.21 36.80 18.68
C TYR A 26 12.51 37.60 18.57
N ARG A 27 13.54 37.25 19.35
CA ARG A 27 14.86 37.89 19.26
C ARG A 27 15.50 37.67 17.88
N ILE A 28 15.46 36.44 17.38
CA ILE A 28 16.00 36.08 16.07
C ILE A 28 15.18 36.71 14.93
N GLN A 29 13.84 36.77 15.09
CA GLN A 29 12.95 37.39 14.11
C GLN A 29 13.25 38.88 13.96
N ALA A 30 13.40 39.60 15.08
CA ALA A 30 13.70 41.03 15.08
C ALA A 30 15.05 41.32 14.41
N THR A 31 16.10 40.56 14.74
CA THR A 31 17.42 40.76 14.11
C THR A 31 17.38 40.47 12.61
N ARG A 32 16.67 39.44 12.17
CA ARG A 32 16.49 39.16 10.73
C ARG A 32 15.72 40.23 9.97
N MET A 33 14.72 40.86 10.60
CA MET A 33 14.03 41.99 9.97
C MET A 33 14.95 43.20 9.85
N MET A 34 15.79 43.45 10.85
CA MET A 34 16.77 44.54 10.85
C MET A 34 17.89 44.34 9.83
N THR A 35 18.33 43.09 9.61
CA THR A 35 19.44 42.76 8.70
C THR A 35 18.99 42.39 7.28
N GLY A 36 17.70 42.55 6.95
CA GLY A 36 17.15 42.26 5.62
C GLY A 36 16.95 40.78 5.30
N ALA A 37 17.13 39.87 6.26
CA ALA A 37 16.95 38.43 6.10
C ALA A 37 15.47 37.98 6.12
N GLY A 38 14.54 38.90 6.39
CA GLY A 38 13.09 38.68 6.29
C GLY A 38 12.49 37.76 7.37
N ASN A 39 11.18 37.49 7.24
CA ASN A 39 10.43 36.70 8.21
C ASN A 39 10.85 35.22 8.19
N ILE A 40 11.26 34.68 9.34
CA ILE A 40 11.74 33.30 9.52
C ILE A 40 10.70 32.28 9.05
N LEU A 41 9.42 32.50 9.39
CA LEU A 41 8.34 31.57 9.07
C LEU A 41 8.05 31.56 7.56
N LYS A 42 8.09 32.74 6.93
CA LYS A 42 7.88 32.85 5.48
C LYS A 42 9.03 32.21 4.71
N LYS A 43 10.27 32.37 5.18
CA LYS A 43 11.44 31.72 4.58
C LYS A 43 11.36 30.19 4.72
N HIS A 44 10.99 29.69 5.89
CA HIS A 44 10.84 28.25 6.13
C HIS A 44 9.73 27.64 5.28
N ALA A 45 8.57 28.29 5.19
CA ALA A 45 7.47 27.85 4.32
C ALA A 45 7.90 27.81 2.84
N ALA A 46 8.60 28.83 2.35
CA ALA A 46 9.11 28.87 0.99
C ALA A 46 10.22 27.84 0.71
N GLU A 47 11.13 27.59 1.66
CA GLU A 47 12.15 26.53 1.54
C GLU A 47 11.52 25.14 1.53
N GLN A 48 10.48 24.92 2.34
CA GLN A 48 9.75 23.67 2.38
C GLN A 48 8.98 23.43 1.08
N ALA A 49 8.34 24.46 0.51
CA ALA A 49 7.68 24.41 -0.79
C ALA A 49 8.67 24.08 -1.93
N LYS A 50 9.85 24.70 -1.92
CA LYS A 50 10.93 24.40 -2.89
C LYS A 50 11.48 22.98 -2.75
N ARG A 51 11.54 22.47 -1.52
CA ARG A 51 12.00 21.11 -1.24
C ARG A 51 10.94 20.08 -1.63
N SER A 52 9.65 20.37 -1.45
CA SER A 52 8.58 19.49 -1.95
C SER A 52 8.53 19.47 -3.47
N THR A 53 8.78 20.60 -4.15
CA THR A 53 8.88 20.61 -5.63
C THR A 53 10.13 19.89 -6.12
N SER A 54 11.29 20.03 -5.45
CA SER A 54 12.49 19.27 -5.84
C SER A 54 12.43 17.78 -5.50
N LEU A 55 11.61 17.39 -4.51
CA LEU A 55 11.28 15.99 -4.24
C LEU A 55 10.28 15.43 -5.26
N HIS A 56 9.47 16.28 -5.89
CA HIS A 56 8.58 15.91 -6.99
C HIS A 56 9.31 15.75 -8.34
N GLU A 57 10.52 16.30 -8.51
CA GLU A 57 11.35 16.10 -9.71
C GLU A 57 12.30 14.91 -9.62
N VAL A 58 12.39 14.23 -8.47
CA VAL A 58 12.88 12.85 -8.44
C VAL A 58 11.68 11.96 -8.74
N GLN A 59 11.24 11.99 -9.99
CA GLN A 59 10.57 10.85 -10.56
C GLN A 59 11.62 9.74 -10.52
N LEU A 60 11.62 8.96 -9.44
CA LEU A 60 12.09 7.59 -9.50
C LEU A 60 11.23 7.01 -10.63
N GLU A 61 11.75 7.00 -11.85
CA GLU A 61 11.36 5.99 -12.80
C GLU A 61 11.66 4.70 -12.05
N GLU A 62 10.65 4.16 -11.34
CA GLU A 62 10.71 2.78 -10.91
C GLU A 62 11.08 2.03 -12.18
N PRO A 63 12.23 1.34 -12.21
CA PRO A 63 12.66 0.67 -13.42
C PRO A 63 11.46 -0.11 -13.91
N GLU A 64 11.04 0.11 -15.17
CA GLU A 64 9.93 -0.64 -15.73
C GLU A 64 10.21 -2.10 -15.38
N ASP A 65 9.37 -2.66 -14.50
CA ASP A 65 9.59 -3.98 -13.95
C ASP A 65 9.42 -4.91 -15.15
N PHE A 66 10.48 -5.21 -15.91
CA PHE A 66 10.40 -6.10 -17.07
C PHE A 66 10.02 -7.54 -16.67
N ILE A 67 9.95 -7.80 -15.37
CA ILE A 67 9.62 -9.06 -14.74
C ILE A 67 8.17 -9.00 -14.26
N SER A 68 7.34 -9.94 -14.70
CA SER A 68 6.02 -10.14 -14.10
C SER A 68 6.16 -10.77 -12.72
N LYS A 69 5.65 -10.07 -11.71
CA LYS A 69 5.50 -10.56 -10.34
C LYS A 69 4.04 -10.94 -10.13
N VAL A 70 3.81 -12.08 -9.48
CA VAL A 70 2.47 -12.56 -9.12
C VAL A 70 2.44 -12.85 -7.63
N TYR A 71 1.47 -12.27 -6.92
CA TYR A 71 1.37 -12.33 -5.46
C TYR A 71 -0.08 -12.15 -5.00
N PHE A 72 -0.36 -12.48 -3.74
CA PHE A 72 -1.66 -12.20 -3.13
C PHE A 72 -1.74 -10.75 -2.65
N ASP A 73 -2.88 -10.10 -2.88
CA ASP A 73 -3.16 -8.76 -2.36
C ASP A 73 -4.62 -8.67 -1.83
N PRO A 74 -4.83 -8.63 -0.50
CA PRO A 74 -3.81 -8.61 0.56
C PRO A 74 -3.05 -9.95 0.69
N CYS A 75 -1.94 -9.95 1.44
CA CYS A 75 -1.16 -11.17 1.71
C CYS A 75 -1.70 -12.04 2.86
N SER A 76 -2.76 -11.58 3.55
CA SER A 76 -3.43 -12.30 4.62
C SER A 76 -4.93 -12.07 4.54
N TYR A 77 -5.71 -13.12 4.73
CA TYR A 77 -7.16 -13.09 4.73
C TYR A 77 -7.67 -13.62 6.07
N GLN A 78 -8.82 -13.11 6.50
CA GLN A 78 -9.52 -13.56 7.70
C GLN A 78 -10.98 -13.75 7.34
N CYS A 79 -11.56 -14.84 7.79
CA CYS A 79 -12.96 -15.16 7.60
C CYS A 79 -13.47 -15.88 8.86
N LEU A 80 -14.78 -15.78 9.08
CA LEU A 80 -15.46 -16.63 10.05
C LEU A 80 -15.67 -18.01 9.42
N GLU A 81 -15.75 -19.03 10.27
CA GLU A 81 -16.01 -20.42 9.88
C GLU A 81 -17.27 -20.54 9.00
N ASN A 82 -18.34 -19.85 9.40
CA ASN A 82 -19.62 -19.80 8.68
C ASN A 82 -19.64 -18.97 7.38
N CYS A 83 -18.49 -18.50 6.88
CA CYS A 83 -18.46 -17.74 5.62
C CYS A 83 -18.73 -18.61 4.38
N GLY A 84 -18.59 -19.93 4.52
CA GLY A 84 -18.75 -20.94 3.47
C GLY A 84 -17.60 -20.95 2.45
N ALA A 85 -17.10 -19.78 2.04
CA ALA A 85 -15.90 -19.69 1.21
C ALA A 85 -15.15 -18.36 1.40
N VAL A 86 -13.82 -18.45 1.44
CA VAL A 86 -12.94 -17.27 1.41
C VAL A 86 -12.57 -16.92 -0.03
N LEU A 87 -12.74 -15.66 -0.41
CA LEU A 87 -12.39 -15.13 -1.73
C LEU A 87 -10.98 -14.53 -1.70
N LEU A 88 -10.08 -15.09 -2.50
CA LEU A 88 -8.67 -14.70 -2.57
C LEU A 88 -8.37 -14.00 -3.88
N THR A 89 -7.58 -12.93 -3.80
CA THR A 89 -7.17 -12.13 -4.96
C THR A 89 -5.68 -12.31 -5.24
N VAL A 90 -5.38 -12.73 -6.47
CA VAL A 90 -4.02 -12.79 -7.00
C VAL A 90 -3.82 -11.64 -7.96
N VAL A 91 -2.75 -10.87 -7.74
CA VAL A 91 -2.39 -9.70 -8.52
C VAL A 91 -1.11 -9.99 -9.30
N ARG A 92 -1.09 -9.49 -10.55
CA ARG A 92 0.07 -9.42 -11.41
C ARG A 92 0.54 -7.98 -11.52
N LYS A 93 1.82 -7.74 -11.22
CA LYS A 93 2.48 -6.44 -11.36
C LYS A 93 3.73 -6.58 -12.21
N GLY A 94 3.95 -5.63 -13.13
CA GLY A 94 5.10 -5.63 -14.02
C GLY A 94 5.04 -6.66 -15.15
N GLY A 95 6.04 -6.59 -16.00
CA GLY A 95 6.20 -7.34 -17.24
C GLY A 95 5.16 -6.96 -18.30
N ASP A 96 5.11 -7.75 -19.36
CA ASP A 96 4.25 -7.50 -20.50
C ASP A 96 2.82 -8.02 -20.26
N VAL A 97 1.93 -7.13 -19.81
CA VAL A 97 0.52 -7.43 -19.47
C VAL A 97 -0.27 -7.98 -20.67
N SER A 98 0.22 -7.83 -21.91
CA SER A 98 -0.42 -8.44 -23.09
C SER A 98 -0.24 -9.96 -23.16
N LYS A 99 0.68 -10.53 -22.39
CA LYS A 99 0.86 -11.99 -22.31
C LYS A 99 -0.11 -12.61 -21.32
N THR A 100 -0.59 -13.80 -21.64
CA THR A 100 -1.32 -14.64 -20.67
C THR A 100 -0.31 -15.32 -19.76
N VAL A 101 -0.58 -15.34 -18.46
CA VAL A 101 0.26 -15.97 -17.43
C VAL A 101 -0.56 -17.00 -16.68
N TYR A 102 0.07 -18.12 -16.35
CA TYR A 102 -0.49 -19.19 -15.56
C TYR A 102 0.31 -19.32 -14.27
N VAL A 103 -0.39 -19.45 -13.15
CA VAL A 103 0.23 -19.71 -11.85
C VAL A 103 -0.54 -20.83 -11.16
N ASP A 104 0.17 -21.85 -10.69
CA ASP A 104 -0.46 -22.93 -9.95
C ASP A 104 -0.62 -22.52 -8.48
N TYR A 105 -1.71 -22.94 -7.86
CA TYR A 105 -1.96 -22.72 -6.45
C TYR A 105 -2.33 -24.04 -5.75
N LYS A 106 -2.03 -24.11 -4.46
CA LYS A 106 -2.34 -25.26 -3.61
C LYS A 106 -2.51 -24.83 -2.16
N THR A 107 -3.51 -25.39 -1.49
CA THR A 107 -3.70 -25.26 -0.04
C THR A 107 -2.75 -26.19 0.73
N GLU A 108 -2.28 -25.73 1.87
CA GLU A 108 -1.42 -26.48 2.79
C GLU A 108 -1.85 -26.21 4.24
N ASP A 109 -1.88 -27.27 5.04
CA ASP A 109 -2.33 -27.22 6.42
C ASP A 109 -1.44 -26.32 7.28
N GLY A 110 -2.06 -25.68 8.27
CA GLY A 110 -1.39 -24.93 9.33
C GLY A 110 -1.76 -25.53 10.68
N SER A 111 -2.56 -24.81 11.47
CA SER A 111 -3.33 -25.41 12.56
C SER A 111 -4.64 -26.01 12.06
N ALA A 112 -5.25 -25.36 11.07
CA ALA A 112 -6.41 -25.86 10.32
C ALA A 112 -5.99 -26.96 9.34
N ASN A 113 -6.81 -28.00 9.24
CA ASN A 113 -6.64 -29.24 8.50
C ASN A 113 -7.63 -29.35 7.35
N ALA A 114 -7.14 -29.74 6.19
CA ALA A 114 -7.97 -30.00 5.04
C ALA A 114 -9.00 -31.12 5.29
N GLY A 115 -10.27 -30.86 4.95
CA GLY A 115 -11.40 -31.77 5.10
C GLY A 115 -12.08 -31.72 6.47
N ALA A 116 -11.47 -31.06 7.46
CA ALA A 116 -12.11 -30.70 8.72
C ALA A 116 -12.53 -29.22 8.69
N ASP A 117 -11.57 -28.33 8.42
CA ASP A 117 -11.75 -26.88 8.64
C ASP A 117 -11.86 -26.11 7.30
N TYR A 118 -11.28 -26.65 6.24
CA TYR A 118 -11.34 -26.09 4.89
C TYR A 118 -11.26 -27.17 3.80
N GLU A 119 -11.70 -26.87 2.59
CA GLU A 119 -11.62 -27.80 1.46
C GLU A 119 -10.23 -27.79 0.80
N PHE A 120 -9.58 -28.96 0.70
CA PHE A 120 -8.35 -29.09 -0.07
C PHE A 120 -8.56 -28.63 -1.51
N THR A 121 -7.83 -27.60 -1.92
CA THR A 121 -7.99 -27.01 -3.25
C THR A 121 -6.62 -26.80 -3.91
N GLU A 122 -6.46 -27.32 -5.12
CA GLU A 122 -5.32 -27.02 -5.99
C GLU A 122 -5.80 -26.78 -7.43
N GLY A 123 -5.04 -25.98 -8.18
CA GLY A 123 -5.39 -25.65 -9.54
C GLY A 123 -4.44 -24.66 -10.20
N THR A 124 -4.85 -24.14 -11.35
CA THR A 124 -4.10 -23.13 -12.09
C THR A 124 -4.95 -21.88 -12.28
N ILE A 125 -4.45 -20.75 -11.82
CA ILE A 125 -5.01 -19.42 -12.07
C ILE A 125 -4.49 -18.94 -13.42
N VAL A 126 -5.42 -18.51 -14.30
CA VAL A 126 -5.13 -17.98 -15.63
C VAL A 126 -5.41 -16.48 -15.64
N LEU A 127 -4.34 -15.69 -15.75
CA LEU A 127 -4.40 -14.25 -15.97
C LEU A 127 -4.25 -13.99 -17.47
N LYS A 128 -5.37 -13.69 -18.14
CA LYS A 128 -5.39 -13.44 -19.59
C LYS A 128 -4.66 -12.14 -19.95
N SER A 129 -4.44 -11.95 -21.25
CA SER A 129 -3.95 -10.66 -21.78
C SER A 129 -4.80 -9.50 -21.25
N GLY A 130 -4.15 -8.52 -20.62
CA GLY A 130 -4.80 -7.36 -20.02
C GLY A 130 -5.33 -7.57 -18.59
N GLU A 131 -5.41 -8.81 -18.09
CA GLU A 131 -5.84 -9.08 -16.72
C GLU A 131 -4.66 -8.88 -15.75
N THR A 132 -4.84 -7.96 -14.81
CA THR A 132 -3.87 -7.67 -13.73
C THR A 132 -4.25 -8.31 -12.41
N GLN A 133 -5.46 -8.84 -12.28
CA GLN A 133 -5.92 -9.52 -11.07
C GLN A 133 -6.89 -10.65 -11.40
N LYS A 134 -6.93 -11.67 -10.55
CA LYS A 134 -7.90 -12.76 -10.61
C LYS A 134 -8.34 -13.14 -9.20
N GLU A 135 -9.64 -13.38 -9.06
CA GLU A 135 -10.23 -13.89 -7.83
C GLU A 135 -10.54 -15.37 -7.98
N PHE A 136 -10.37 -16.12 -6.89
CA PHE A 136 -10.80 -17.50 -6.76
C PHE A 136 -11.19 -17.78 -5.31
N SER A 137 -12.00 -18.81 -5.08
CA SER A 137 -12.52 -19.15 -3.76
C SER A 137 -11.94 -20.45 -3.22
N ILE A 138 -11.84 -20.55 -1.91
CA ILE A 138 -11.57 -21.80 -1.18
C ILE A 138 -12.73 -22.03 -0.22
N GLY A 139 -13.29 -23.24 -0.20
CA GLY A 139 -14.37 -23.61 0.70
C GLY A 139 -13.89 -23.66 2.15
N ILE A 140 -14.66 -23.05 3.05
CA ILE A 140 -14.47 -23.13 4.51
C ILE A 140 -15.59 -24.02 5.04
N ILE A 141 -15.21 -24.96 5.90
CA ILE A 141 -16.14 -25.94 6.48
C ILE A 141 -16.57 -25.38 7.84
N ASP A 142 -17.88 -25.38 8.08
CA ASP A 142 -18.52 -24.89 9.31
C ASP A 142 -19.01 -26.09 10.11
N ASP A 143 -18.56 -26.24 11.35
CA ASP A 143 -19.02 -27.27 12.26
C ASP A 143 -19.52 -26.73 13.62
N ASP A 144 -20.02 -27.62 14.48
CA ASP A 144 -20.64 -27.27 15.77
C ASP A 144 -19.65 -27.37 16.96
N ILE A 145 -18.36 -27.58 16.70
CA ILE A 145 -17.31 -27.74 17.70
C ILE A 145 -16.71 -26.36 18.00
N PHE A 146 -16.55 -26.05 19.29
CA PHE A 146 -15.88 -24.81 19.67
C PHE A 146 -14.36 -24.98 19.63
N GLU A 147 -13.71 -24.16 18.81
CA GLU A 147 -12.26 -24.18 18.57
C GLU A 147 -11.62 -22.80 18.78
N GLU A 148 -10.28 -22.76 18.85
CA GLU A 148 -9.52 -21.51 18.87
C GLU A 148 -9.33 -20.98 17.43
N ASP A 149 -8.86 -19.74 17.26
CA ASP A 149 -8.58 -19.20 15.93
C ASP A 149 -7.49 -20.02 15.22
N GLU A 150 -7.82 -20.54 14.04
CA GLU A 150 -6.93 -21.38 13.24
C GLU A 150 -6.46 -20.72 11.94
N HIS A 151 -5.48 -21.33 11.28
CA HIS A 151 -4.95 -20.87 10.01
C HIS A 151 -4.48 -22.02 9.11
N PHE A 152 -4.55 -21.79 7.81
CA PHE A 152 -3.93 -22.60 6.76
C PHE A 152 -3.23 -21.68 5.75
N PHE A 153 -2.45 -22.26 4.83
CA PHE A 153 -1.70 -21.53 3.83
C PHE A 153 -2.19 -21.82 2.42
N VAL A 154 -2.04 -20.83 1.53
CA VAL A 154 -2.22 -21.01 0.09
C VAL A 154 -0.92 -20.62 -0.59
N ARG A 155 -0.30 -21.55 -1.31
CA ARG A 155 0.98 -21.33 -1.97
C ARG A 155 0.80 -21.17 -3.47
N LEU A 156 1.40 -20.12 -4.01
CA LEU A 156 1.57 -19.96 -5.45
C LEU A 156 2.88 -20.61 -5.91
N SER A 157 2.85 -21.29 -7.04
CA SER A 157 4.01 -21.97 -7.62
C SER A 157 3.91 -22.05 -9.14
N ASN A 158 4.98 -22.50 -9.79
CA ASN A 158 5.02 -22.81 -11.22
C ASN A 158 4.47 -21.69 -12.15
N LEU A 159 4.98 -20.47 -11.96
CA LEU A 159 4.66 -19.33 -12.82
C LEU A 159 5.17 -19.57 -14.25
N ARG A 160 4.28 -19.49 -15.25
CA ARG A 160 4.59 -19.76 -16.67
C ARG A 160 3.80 -18.89 -17.64
#